data_AF-B0W796-F1
#
_entry.id   AF-B0W796-F1
#
_cell.length_a   1.000
_cell.length_b   1.000
_cell.length_c   1.000
_cell.angle_alpha   90.00
_cell.angle_beta   90.00
_cell.angle_gamma   90.00
#
_symmetry.space_group_name_H-M   'P 1'
#
loop_
_entity.id
_entity.type
_entity.pdbx_description
1 polymer ?
#
loop_
_entity_poly.entity_id
_entity_poly.type
_entity_poly.pdbx_seq_one_letter_code
_entity_poly.pdbx_strand_id
1 'polypeptide(L)'
;MTKKKPSPQNRIWEKERRDRLNQTFDSLAKLLPDYEATTQLSKIEILQRTIEHVEKLQDKIKAFLEEQDELLKKHVDELEERLQALIARN
;
A
#
# COMPACT_ATOMS: atom_id res chain seq x y z
N MET A 1 22.59 -25.89 -35.49
CA MET A 1 22.28 -26.23 -34.09
C MET A 1 20.76 -26.34 -33.91
N THR A 2 20.22 -27.55 -33.83
CA THR A 2 18.77 -27.77 -33.65
C THR A 2 18.41 -27.60 -32.18
N LYS A 3 17.67 -26.53 -31.82
CA LYS A 3 17.18 -26.34 -30.45
C LYS A 3 16.27 -27.53 -30.10
N LYS A 4 16.69 -28.36 -29.13
CA LYS A 4 15.84 -29.45 -28.59
C LYS A 4 14.52 -28.84 -28.13
N LYS A 5 13.40 -29.36 -28.62
CA LYS A 5 12.06 -28.94 -28.17
C LYS A 5 12.00 -29.16 -26.64
N PRO A 6 11.52 -28.18 -25.85
CA PRO A 6 11.43 -28.34 -24.41
C PRO A 6 10.54 -29.55 -24.08
N SER A 7 10.92 -30.30 -23.04
CA SER A 7 10.12 -31.41 -22.52
C SER A 7 8.68 -30.96 -22.27
N PRO A 8 7.66 -31.79 -22.56
CA PRO A 8 6.26 -31.48 -22.24
C PRO A 8 6.06 -31.05 -20.78
N GLN A 9 6.81 -31.64 -19.86
CA GLN A 9 6.78 -31.30 -18.43
C GLN A 9 7.29 -29.88 -18.17
N ASN A 10 8.38 -29.46 -18.84
CA ASN A 10 8.88 -28.09 -18.74
C ASN A 10 7.85 -27.07 -19.24
N ARG A 11 7.09 -27.42 -20.28
CA ARG A 11 6.03 -26.56 -20.81
C ARG A 11 4.86 -26.42 -19.83
N ILE A 12 4.48 -27.50 -19.14
CA ILE A 12 3.43 -27.46 -18.11
C ILE A 12 3.88 -26.59 -16.94
N TRP A 13 5.09 -26.81 -16.42
CA TRP A 13 5.64 -26.01 -15.33
C TRP A 13 5.74 -24.52 -15.67
N GLU A 14 6.16 -24.19 -16.90
CA GLU A 14 6.22 -22.79 -17.34
C GLU A 14 4.82 -22.17 -17.52
N LYS A 15 3.82 -22.97 -17.93
CA LYS A 15 2.43 -22.49 -17.96
C LYS A 15 1.94 -22.18 -16.54
N GLU A 16 2.09 -23.10 -15.60
CA GLU A 16 1.69 -22.90 -14.20
C GLU A 16 2.41 -21.72 -13.55
N ARG A 17 3.70 -21.53 -13.85
CA ARG A 17 4.48 -20.38 -13.38
C ARG A 17 3.87 -19.06 -13.88
N ARG A 18 3.51 -19.00 -15.16
CA ARG A 18 2.88 -17.81 -15.77
C ARG A 18 1.47 -17.59 -15.23
N ASP A 19 0.70 -18.65 -15.02
CA ASP A 19 -0.65 -18.57 -14.45
C ASP A 19 -0.59 -18.00 -13.03
N ARG A 20 0.33 -18.48 -12.17
CA ARG A 20 0.57 -17.90 -10.84
C ARG A 20 0.97 -16.43 -10.90
N LEU A 21 1.90 -16.08 -11.81
CA LEU A 21 2.34 -14.69 -11.99
C LEU A 21 1.18 -13.78 -12.40
N ASN A 22 0.33 -14.21 -13.34
CA ASN A 22 -0.83 -13.45 -13.78
C ASN A 22 -1.84 -13.26 -12.65
N GLN A 23 -2.14 -14.31 -11.88
CA GLN A 23 -3.01 -14.21 -10.71
C GLN A 23 -2.50 -13.21 -9.67
N THR A 24 -1.18 -13.14 -9.47
CA THR A 24 -0.58 -12.12 -8.60
C THR A 24 -0.79 -10.71 -9.13
N PHE A 25 -0.61 -10.49 -10.43
CA PHE A 25 -0.90 -9.19 -11.06
C PHE A 25 -2.38 -8.81 -10.96
N ASP A 26 -3.29 -9.76 -11.17
CA ASP A 26 -4.74 -9.53 -11.05
C ASP A 26 -5.12 -9.15 -9.61
N SER A 27 -4.52 -9.83 -8.63
CA SER A 27 -4.72 -9.51 -7.21
C SER A 27 -4.17 -8.12 -6.87
N LEU A 28 -3.00 -7.78 -7.42
CA LEU A 28 -2.36 -6.49 -7.17
C LEU A 28 -3.15 -5.32 -7.79
N ALA A 29 -3.67 -5.50 -9.01
CA ALA A 29 -4.49 -4.51 -9.68
C ALA A 29 -5.76 -4.16 -8.88
N LYS A 30 -6.38 -5.15 -8.24
CA LYS A 30 -7.57 -4.97 -7.40
C LYS A 30 -7.35 -4.15 -6.14
N LEU A 31 -6.11 -3.99 -5.69
CA LEU A 31 -5.76 -3.17 -4.54
C LEU A 31 -5.52 -1.70 -4.91
N LEU A 32 -5.42 -1.40 -6.21
CA LEU A 32 -5.21 -0.03 -6.67
C LEU A 32 -6.50 0.79 -6.49
N PRO A 33 -6.37 2.10 -6.20
CA PRO A 33 -7.50 3.01 -6.27
C PRO A 33 -8.05 3.01 -7.70
N ASP A 34 -9.37 3.21 -7.83
CA ASP A 34 -10.08 3.29 -9.11
C ASP A 34 -9.99 2.00 -9.96
N TYR A 35 -9.79 0.85 -9.32
CA TYR A 35 -9.87 -0.43 -10.01
C TYR A 35 -11.30 -0.66 -10.55
N GLU A 36 -11.40 -0.75 -11.87
CA GLU A 36 -12.61 -1.20 -12.55
C GLU A 36 -12.36 -2.56 -13.19
N ALA A 37 -13.29 -3.50 -13.02
CA ALA A 37 -13.18 -4.84 -13.59
C ALA A 37 -13.09 -4.86 -15.13
N THR A 38 -13.52 -3.78 -15.78
CA THR A 38 -13.46 -3.55 -17.23
C THR A 38 -12.14 -2.97 -17.70
N THR A 39 -11.37 -2.36 -16.81
CA THR A 39 -10.11 -1.69 -17.16
C THR A 39 -8.96 -2.69 -17.09
N GLN A 40 -8.42 -3.04 -18.26
CA GLN A 40 -7.30 -3.97 -18.36
C GLN A 40 -5.98 -3.22 -18.31
N LEU A 41 -5.40 -3.12 -17.11
CA LEU A 41 -4.07 -2.53 -16.92
C LEU A 41 -2.97 -3.49 -17.40
N SER A 42 -1.93 -2.94 -18.03
CA SER A 42 -0.72 -3.70 -18.32
C SER A 42 0.06 -4.02 -17.04
N LYS A 43 0.88 -5.07 -17.06
CA LYS A 43 1.71 -5.46 -15.91
C LYS A 43 2.62 -4.33 -15.44
N ILE A 44 3.15 -3.53 -16.36
CA ILE A 44 4.05 -2.41 -16.03
C ILE A 44 3.25 -1.30 -15.33
N GLU A 45 2.07 -0.96 -15.84
CA GLU A 45 1.19 0.03 -15.20
C GLU A 45 0.75 -0.41 -13.82
N ILE A 46 0.44 -1.70 -13.62
CA ILE A 46 0.12 -2.24 -12.30
C ILE A 46 1.29 -1.99 -11.35
N LEU A 47 2.53 -2.31 -11.74
CA LEU A 47 3.71 -2.06 -10.88
C LEU A 47 3.90 -0.58 -10.57
N GLN A 48 3.84 0.28 -11.58
CA GLN A 48 4.04 1.72 -11.42
C GLN A 48 2.99 2.33 -10.48
N ARG A 49 1.71 2.03 -10.72
CA ARG A 49 0.61 2.53 -9.88
C ARG A 49 0.67 1.95 -8.48
N THR A 50 1.10 0.70 -8.30
CA THR A 50 1.29 0.12 -6.97
C THR A 50 2.37 0.85 -6.20
N ILE A 51 3.52 1.12 -6.81
CA ILE A 51 4.62 1.85 -6.17
C ILE A 51 4.12 3.23 -5.71
N GLU A 52 3.51 3.98 -6.63
CA GLU A 52 2.95 5.30 -6.34
C GLU A 52 1.89 5.26 -5.24
N HIS A 53 1.01 4.24 -5.25
CA HIS A 53 -0.03 4.10 -4.25
C HIS A 53 0.54 3.78 -2.86
N VAL A 54 1.55 2.91 -2.79
CA VAL A 54 2.24 2.58 -1.52
C VAL A 54 2.92 3.82 -0.94
N GLU A 55 3.63 4.59 -1.76
CA GLU A 55 4.26 5.85 -1.32
C GLU A 55 3.21 6.83 -0.77
N LYS A 56 2.10 7.03 -1.50
CA LYS A 56 0.98 7.88 -1.03
C LYS A 56 0.37 7.40 0.28
N LEU A 57 0.24 6.08 0.48
CA LEU A 57 -0.28 5.54 1.74
C LEU A 57 0.69 5.77 2.90
N GLN A 58 2.00 5.61 2.67
CA GLN A 58 3.03 5.88 3.67
C GLN A 58 3.02 7.36 4.09
N ASP A 59 2.92 8.27 3.13
CA ASP A 59 2.85 9.71 3.39
C ASP A 59 1.58 10.07 4.18
N LYS A 60 0.43 9.48 3.82
CA LYS A 60 -0.83 9.70 4.56
C LYS A 60 -0.75 9.22 5.99
N ILE A 61 -0.16 8.05 6.24
CA ILE A 61 0.01 7.52 7.60
C ILE A 61 0.91 8.45 8.40
N LYS A 62 2.03 8.90 7.82
CA LYS A 62 2.95 9.82 8.47
C LYS A 62 2.26 11.13 8.85
N ALA A 63 1.56 11.76 7.90
CA ALA A 63 0.84 13.00 8.14
C ALA A 63 -0.26 12.85 9.20
N PHE A 64 -0.99 11.72 9.18
CA PHE A 64 -2.01 11.42 10.19
C PHE A 64 -1.41 11.29 11.59
N LEU A 65 -0.28 10.61 11.74
CA LEU A 65 0.41 10.46 13.02
C LEU A 65 0.92 11.81 13.54
N GLU A 66 1.52 12.62 12.67
CA GLU A 66 1.98 13.97 13.02
C GLU A 66 0.82 14.87 13.49
N GLU A 67 -0.33 14.82 12.81
CA GLU A 67 -1.53 15.55 13.21
C GLU A 67 -2.06 15.10 14.58
N GLN A 68 -2.12 13.78 14.82
CA GLN A 68 -2.54 13.23 16.11
C GLN A 68 -1.61 13.64 17.25
N ASP A 69 -0.29 13.60 17.04
CA ASP A 69 0.70 14.00 18.04
C ASP A 69 0.56 15.48 18.40
N GLU A 70 0.35 16.36 17.41
CA GLU A 70 0.16 17.79 17.64
C GLU A 70 -1.16 18.09 18.37
N LEU A 71 -2.24 17.39 18.03
CA LEU A 71 -3.52 17.51 18.75
C LEU A 71 -3.40 17.03 20.20
N LEU A 72 -2.68 15.93 20.42
CA LEU A 72 -2.47 15.39 21.76
C LEU A 72 -1.63 16.33 22.62
N LYS A 73 -0.54 16.89 22.08
CA LYS A 73 0.28 17.89 22.78
C LYS A 73 -0.55 19.10 23.21
N LYS A 74 -1.33 19.68 22.29
CA LYS A 74 -2.23 20.81 22.62
C LYS A 74 -3.20 20.47 23.74
N HIS A 75 -3.78 19.27 23.70
CA HIS A 75 -4.71 18.85 24.73
C HIS A 75 -4.02 18.67 26.10
N VAL A 76 -2.79 18.13 26.11
CA VAL A 76 -1.97 18.02 27.32
C VAL A 76 -1.66 19.41 27.87
N ASP A 77 -1.19 20.34 27.03
CA ASP A 77 -0.87 21.71 27.43
C ASP A 77 -2.09 22.42 28.04
N GLU A 78 -3.27 22.30 27.42
CA GLU A 78 -4.53 22.86 27.95
C GLU A 78 -4.92 22.27 29.31
N LEU A 79 -4.72 20.97 29.51
CA LEU A 79 -5.00 20.31 30.77
C LEU A 79 -4.01 20.73 31.85
N GLU A 80 -2.73 20.87 31.52
CA GLU A 80 -1.69 21.36 32.43
C GLU A 80 -1.97 22.80 32.87
N GLU A 81 -2.34 23.69 31.95
CA GLU A 81 -2.72 25.07 32.28
C GLU A 81 -3.92 25.13 33.24
N ARG A 82 -4.96 24.33 32.97
CA ARG A 82 -6.14 24.23 33.85
C ARG A 82 -5.78 23.71 35.23
N LEU A 83 -4.90 22.71 35.30
CA LEU A 83 -4.43 22.13 36.55
C LEU A 83 -3.64 23.16 37.37
N GLN A 84 -2.73 23.92 36.74
CA GLN A 84 -1.99 24.99 37.39
C GLN A 84 -2.91 26.09 37.93
N ALA A 85 -3.92 26.49 37.16
CA ALA A 85 -4.91 27.48 37.61
C ALA A 85 -5.73 27.01 38.83
N LEU A 86 -6.05 25.71 38.91
CA LEU A 86 -6.73 25.13 40.07
C LEU A 86 -5.82 25.05 41.30
N ILE A 87 -4.56 24.67 41.12
CA ILE A 87 -3.57 24.63 42.20
C ILE A 87 -3.36 26.03 42.79
N ALA A 88 -3.22 27.06 41.95
CA ALA A 88 -3.00 28.44 42.39
C ALA A 88 -4.20 29.06 43.13
N ARG A 89 -5.39 28.46 43.04
CA ARG A 89 -6.63 28.95 43.67
C ARG A 89 -6.89 28.34 45.06
N ASN A 90 -6.23 27.23 45.38
CA ASN A 90 -6.28 26.58 46.71
C ASN A 90 -5.09 27.01 47.57
#